data_AF-A0A531KNB4-F1
#
_entry.id   AF-A0A531KNB4-F1
#
_cell.length_a   1.000
_cell.length_b   1.000
_cell.length_c   1.000
_cell.angle_alpha   90.00
_cell.angle_beta   90.00
_cell.angle_gamma   90.00
#
_symmetry.space_group_name_H-M   'P 1'
#
loop_
_entity.id
_entity.type
_entity.pdbx_description
1 polymer ?
#
loop_
_entity_poly.entity_id
_entity_poly.type
_entity_poly.pdbx_seq_one_letter_code
_entity_poly.pdbx_strand_id
1 'polypeptide(L)'
;MRIERRFTKQGLAGQEGAAYAEIEFRKALSEIKNPDGSVVFRLDNIDVPAQFSQVAADILAQKYFRKAGVPARLKKVEENNVPSFLWRSVADEAELAKLPEAERYGSETDARQVFDRLAGTWTYWGWK
;
A
#
# COMPACT_ATOMS: atom_id res chain seq x y z
N MET A 1 6.83 -16.52 -25.31
CA MET A 1 5.63 -15.73 -24.98
C MET A 1 6.02 -14.25 -24.94
N ARG A 2 5.39 -13.39 -25.74
CA ARG A 2 5.64 -11.93 -25.76
C ARG A 2 4.40 -11.24 -25.23
N ILE A 3 4.50 -10.61 -24.06
CA ILE A 3 3.41 -9.82 -23.45
C ILE A 3 3.63 -8.36 -23.85
N GLU A 4 2.62 -7.73 -24.45
CA GLU A 4 2.65 -6.29 -24.70
C GLU A 4 2.54 -5.52 -23.37
N ARG A 5 3.43 -4.55 -23.17
CA ARG A 5 3.36 -3.66 -22.01
C ARG A 5 2.37 -2.54 -22.29
N ARG A 6 1.46 -2.28 -21.35
CA ARG A 6 0.47 -1.18 -21.42
C ARG A 6 0.79 -0.02 -20.48
N PHE A 7 1.23 -0.33 -19.26
CA PHE A 7 1.47 0.64 -18.18
C PHE A 7 2.90 0.61 -17.65
N THR A 8 3.81 -0.08 -18.34
CA THR A 8 5.21 -0.20 -17.92
C THR A 8 6.13 -0.01 -19.12
N LYS A 9 7.33 0.54 -18.88
CA LYS A 9 8.36 0.67 -19.92
C LYS A 9 9.40 -0.43 -19.78
N GLN A 10 9.90 -0.89 -20.92
CA GLN A 10 11.05 -1.79 -20.94
C GLN A 10 12.26 -1.06 -20.35
N GLY A 11 13.04 -1.74 -19.50
CA GLY A 11 14.22 -1.17 -18.83
C GLY A 11 13.95 -0.50 -17.48
N LEU A 12 12.69 -0.26 -17.10
CA LEU A 12 12.34 0.25 -15.77
C LEU A 12 11.96 -0.86 -14.77
N ALA A 13 11.94 -2.12 -15.22
CA ALA A 13 11.62 -3.26 -14.36
C ALA A 13 12.67 -3.39 -13.24
N GLY A 14 12.20 -3.47 -11.99
CA GLY A 14 13.07 -3.56 -10.81
C GLY A 14 13.48 -2.21 -10.21
N GLN A 15 13.13 -1.08 -10.83
CA GLN A 15 13.25 0.22 -10.19
C GLN A 15 12.08 0.45 -9.22
N GLU A 16 12.39 0.95 -8.03
CA GLU A 16 11.39 1.27 -7.03
C GLU A 16 10.40 2.32 -7.57
N GLY A 17 9.10 2.07 -7.41
CA GLY A 17 8.04 2.97 -7.89
C GLY A 17 7.78 2.94 -9.40
N ALA A 18 8.55 2.20 -10.20
CA ALA A 18 8.37 2.17 -11.66
C ALA A 18 7.00 1.64 -12.12
N ALA A 19 6.36 0.78 -11.32
CA ALA A 19 5.01 0.27 -11.59
C ALA A 19 3.92 1.37 -11.52
N TYR A 20 4.21 2.46 -10.82
CA TYR A 20 3.27 3.56 -10.57
C TYR A 20 3.68 4.87 -11.26
N ALA A 21 4.82 4.89 -11.98
CA ALA A 21 5.45 6.12 -12.46
C ALA A 21 4.58 6.95 -13.43
N GLU A 22 3.66 6.31 -14.16
CA GLU A 22 2.74 6.99 -15.09
C GLU A 22 1.34 7.18 -14.51
N ILE A 23 1.14 6.82 -13.24
CA ILE A 23 -0.13 6.99 -12.55
C ILE A 23 -0.02 8.25 -11.69
N GLU A 24 -0.84 9.25 -12.00
CA GLU A 24 -0.98 10.42 -11.14
C GLU A 24 -1.75 10.05 -9.87
N PHE A 25 -1.29 10.54 -8.71
CA PHE A 25 -1.96 10.38 -7.43
C PHE A 25 -2.37 11.75 -6.90
N ARG A 26 -3.53 11.77 -6.23
CA ARG A 26 -4.06 12.96 -5.57
C ARG A 26 -4.36 12.65 -4.10
N LYS A 27 -4.36 13.71 -3.29
CA LYS A 27 -4.90 13.64 -1.93
C LYS A 27 -6.42 13.50 -1.95
N ALA A 28 -6.94 12.71 -1.02
CA ALA A 28 -8.37 12.57 -0.78
C ALA A 28 -8.65 12.52 0.72
N LEU A 29 -9.91 12.76 1.05
CA LEU A 29 -10.50 12.59 2.37
C LEU A 29 -11.58 11.51 2.24
N SER A 30 -11.54 10.50 3.11
CA SER A 30 -12.67 9.59 3.29
C SER A 30 -13.36 9.90 4.60
N GLU A 31 -14.65 10.21 4.54
CA GLU A 31 -15.42 10.60 5.72
C GLU A 31 -16.84 10.02 5.65
N ILE A 32 -17.27 9.40 6.74
CA ILE A 32 -18.66 8.94 6.93
C ILE A 32 -19.26 9.78 8.04
N LYS A 33 -20.42 10.40 7.76
CA LYS A 33 -21.19 11.17 8.73
C LYS A 33 -22.54 10.54 9.01
N ASN A 34 -23.01 10.73 10.22
CA ASN A 34 -24.39 10.49 10.59
C ASN A 34 -25.31 11.57 9.98
N PRO A 35 -26.64 11.35 9.93
CA PRO A 35 -27.60 12.36 9.47
C PRO A 35 -27.55 13.67 10.27
N ASP A 36 -27.13 13.62 11.53
CA ASP A 36 -26.94 14.79 12.40
C ASP A 36 -25.62 15.55 12.13
N GLY A 37 -24.80 15.07 11.18
CA GLY A 37 -23.52 15.66 10.80
C GLY A 37 -22.31 15.18 11.60
N SER A 38 -22.50 14.38 12.66
CA SER A 38 -21.38 13.83 13.44
C SER A 38 -20.56 12.82 12.63
N VAL A 39 -19.24 12.78 12.86
CA VAL A 39 -18.29 11.96 12.10
C VAL A 39 -18.21 10.56 12.71
N VAL A 40 -18.53 9.54 11.91
CA VAL A 40 -18.42 8.11 12.26
C VAL A 40 -17.05 7.56 11.91
N PHE A 41 -16.50 8.00 10.78
CA PHE A 41 -15.18 7.61 10.31
C PHE A 41 -14.58 8.77 9.56
N ARG A 42 -13.29 9.02 9.77
CA ARG A 42 -12.53 9.99 9.01
C ARG A 42 -11.12 9.48 8.80
N LEU A 43 -10.66 9.50 7.56
CA LEU A 43 -9.28 9.28 7.19
C LEU A 43 -8.89 10.32 6.15
N ASP A 44 -7.99 11.20 6.55
CA ASP A 44 -7.60 12.37 5.76
C ASP A 44 -6.25 12.15 5.08
N ASN A 45 -5.98 12.98 4.08
CA ASN A 45 -4.69 13.11 3.42
C ASN A 45 -4.17 11.81 2.79
N ILE A 46 -5.08 10.95 2.33
CA ILE A 46 -4.75 9.67 1.70
C ILE A 46 -4.36 9.85 0.24
N ASP A 47 -3.36 9.10 -0.23
CA ASP A 47 -2.93 9.09 -1.63
C ASP A 47 -3.71 8.04 -2.41
N VAL A 48 -4.46 8.47 -3.42
CA VAL A 48 -5.23 7.61 -4.31
C VAL A 48 -4.98 7.99 -5.77
N PRO A 49 -5.11 7.05 -6.73
CA PRO A 49 -5.01 7.40 -8.15
C PRO A 49 -5.94 8.55 -8.51
N ALA A 50 -5.46 9.52 -9.29
CA ALA A 50 -6.21 10.73 -9.63
C ALA A 50 -7.56 10.41 -10.29
N GLN A 51 -7.60 9.36 -11.10
CA GLN A 51 -8.79 8.86 -11.79
C GLN A 51 -9.85 8.21 -10.87
N PHE A 52 -9.54 7.92 -9.61
CA PHE A 52 -10.53 7.36 -8.68
C PHE A 52 -11.58 8.41 -8.35
N SER A 53 -12.86 8.02 -8.52
CA SER A 53 -13.98 8.78 -7.98
C SER A 53 -13.91 8.83 -6.45
N GLN A 54 -14.65 9.77 -5.84
CA GLN A 54 -14.74 9.82 -4.38
C GLN A 54 -15.23 8.49 -3.79
N VAL A 55 -16.24 7.87 -4.41
CA VAL A 55 -16.75 6.53 -4.01
C VAL A 55 -15.65 5.46 -4.06
N ALA A 56 -14.79 5.48 -5.09
CA ALA A 56 -13.68 4.53 -5.18
C ALA A 56 -12.62 4.77 -4.08
N ALA A 57 -12.31 6.04 -3.78
CA ALA A 57 -11.42 6.40 -2.68
C ALA A 57 -12.01 5.96 -1.32
N ASP A 58 -13.30 6.14 -1.11
CA ASP A 58 -14.01 5.72 0.10
C ASP A 58 -14.02 4.21 0.28
N ILE A 59 -14.29 3.44 -0.79
CA ILE A 59 -14.23 1.97 -0.74
C ILE A 59 -12.81 1.51 -0.38
N LEU A 60 -11.78 2.10 -0.99
CA LEU A 60 -10.39 1.78 -0.68
C LEU A 60 -10.08 2.04 0.80
N ALA A 61 -10.40 3.23 1.30
CA ALA A 61 -10.12 3.64 2.67
C ALA A 61 -10.87 2.80 3.72
N GLN A 62 -12.12 2.44 3.42
CA GLN A 62 -12.98 1.76 4.40
C GLN A 62 -12.83 0.24 4.40
N LYS A 63 -12.53 -0.36 3.25
CA LYS A 63 -12.51 -1.83 3.09
C LYS A 63 -11.12 -2.42 2.94
N TYR A 64 -10.17 -1.68 2.38
CA TYR A 64 -8.86 -2.23 2.02
C TYR A 64 -7.70 -1.71 2.84
N PHE A 65 -7.74 -0.46 3.30
CA PHE A 65 -6.73 0.05 4.21
C PHE A 65 -6.77 -0.68 5.55
N ARG A 66 -5.60 -1.16 5.97
CA ARG A 66 -5.37 -1.61 7.34
C ARG A 66 -5.43 -0.39 8.25
N LYS A 67 -6.37 -0.40 9.21
CA LYS A 67 -6.61 0.74 10.12
C LYS A 67 -5.59 0.86 11.25
N ALA A 68 -4.89 -0.22 11.59
CA ALA A 68 -3.90 -0.26 12.66
C ALA A 68 -2.92 -1.42 12.46
N GLY A 69 -1.82 -1.43 13.21
CA GLY A 69 -0.87 -2.54 13.24
C GLY A 69 0.06 -2.61 12.03
N VAL A 70 0.09 -1.59 11.18
CA VAL A 70 1.03 -1.49 10.07
C VAL A 70 2.35 -0.93 10.60
N PRO A 71 3.45 -1.70 10.60
CA PRO A 71 4.72 -1.22 11.12
C PRO A 71 5.30 -0.11 10.23
N ALA A 72 5.82 0.95 10.84
CA ALA A 72 6.45 2.07 10.12
C ALA A 72 7.81 1.70 9.48
N ARG A 73 8.41 0.60 9.92
CA ARG A 73 9.68 0.06 9.41
C ARG A 73 9.56 -1.44 9.18
N LEU A 74 9.94 -1.87 7.99
CA LEU A 74 9.86 -3.25 7.53
C LEU A 74 11.23 -3.71 7.06
N LYS A 75 11.52 -4.99 7.24
CA LYS A 75 12.66 -5.67 6.65
C LYS A 75 12.21 -6.89 5.86
N LYS A 76 12.95 -7.20 4.79
CA LYS A 76 12.73 -8.40 3.98
C LYS A 76 13.28 -9.63 4.69
N VAL A 77 12.59 -10.76 4.56
CA VAL A 77 13.06 -12.06 5.05
C VAL A 77 13.63 -12.84 3.88
N GLU A 78 14.91 -13.17 3.95
CA GLU A 78 15.57 -13.97 2.93
C GLU A 78 14.96 -15.38 2.85
N GLU A 79 14.58 -15.76 1.64
CA GLU A 79 14.01 -17.06 1.33
C GLU A 79 14.68 -17.59 0.07
N ASN A 80 15.66 -18.48 0.22
CA ASN A 80 16.52 -18.95 -0.88
C ASN A 80 15.78 -19.64 -2.03
N ASN A 81 14.55 -20.10 -1.80
CA ASN A 81 13.68 -20.69 -2.82
C ASN A 81 12.67 -19.71 -3.44
N VAL A 82 12.72 -18.43 -3.06
CA VAL A 82 11.85 -17.37 -3.56
C VAL A 82 12.75 -16.27 -4.16
N PRO A 83 12.43 -15.72 -5.34
CA PRO A 83 13.15 -14.58 -5.89
C PRO A 83 13.18 -13.42 -4.90
N SER A 84 14.32 -12.73 -4.80
CA SER A 84 14.53 -11.68 -3.79
C SER A 84 13.51 -10.53 -3.86
N PHE A 85 13.01 -10.21 -5.05
CA PHE A 85 11.96 -9.20 -5.23
C PHE A 85 10.62 -9.60 -4.58
N LEU A 86 10.40 -10.90 -4.35
CA LEU A 86 9.16 -11.47 -3.81
C LEU A 86 9.29 -11.89 -2.34
N TRP A 87 10.46 -11.67 -1.72
CA TRP A 87 10.63 -11.91 -0.30
C TRP A 87 9.58 -11.15 0.53
N ARG A 88 8.97 -11.86 1.47
CA ARG A 88 8.01 -11.27 2.40
C ARG A 88 8.71 -10.26 3.30
N SER A 89 7.94 -9.28 3.77
CA SER A 89 8.41 -8.30 4.74
C SER A 89 7.86 -8.61 6.13
N VAL A 90 8.65 -8.34 7.17
CA VAL A 90 8.27 -8.39 8.58
C VAL A 90 8.62 -7.07 9.26
N ALA A 91 8.00 -6.79 10.42
CA ALA A 91 8.35 -5.63 11.23
C ALA A 91 9.86 -5.65 11.56
N ASP A 92 10.52 -4.53 11.38
CA ASP A 92 11.91 -4.37 11.80
C ASP A 92 11.95 -3.84 13.23
N GLU A 93 11.88 -4.73 14.22
CA GLU A 93 11.81 -4.37 15.64
C GLU A 93 12.97 -3.46 16.09
N ALA A 94 14.17 -3.64 15.53
CA ALA A 94 15.33 -2.83 15.86
C ALA A 94 15.18 -1.39 15.37
N GLU A 95 14.68 -1.19 14.14
CA GLU A 95 14.41 0.15 13.60
C GLU A 95 13.16 0.78 14.22
N LEU A 96 12.13 -0.02 14.53
CA LEU A 96 10.94 0.45 15.23
C LEU A 96 11.26 0.94 16.64
N ALA A 97 12.18 0.28 17.36
CA ALA A 97 12.59 0.70 18.69
C ALA A 97 13.18 2.13 18.73
N LYS A 98 13.72 2.62 17.60
CA LYS A 98 14.26 3.97 17.46
C LYS A 98 13.19 5.05 17.29
N LEU A 99 11.95 4.66 16.99
CA LEU A 99 10.81 5.57 16.86
C LEU A 99 10.07 5.70 18.20
N PRO A 100 9.42 6.86 18.46
CA PRO A 100 8.45 7.00 19.54
C PRO A 100 7.38 5.90 19.45
N GLU A 101 6.93 5.38 20.60
CA GLU A 101 6.00 4.24 20.64
C GLU A 101 4.74 4.46 19.79
N ALA A 102 4.19 5.67 19.82
CA ALA A 102 3.02 6.08 19.05
C ALA A 102 3.23 6.08 17.52
N GLU A 103 4.48 6.09 17.04
CA GLU A 103 4.83 6.14 15.61
C GLU A 103 5.27 4.77 15.06
N ARG A 104 5.40 3.76 15.92
CA ARG A 104 5.89 2.43 15.50
C ARG A 104 4.89 1.69 14.62
N TYR A 105 3.60 1.87 14.90
CA TYR A 105 2.51 1.23 14.19
C TYR A 105 1.41 2.23 13.86
N GLY A 106 0.87 2.14 12.65
CA GLY A 106 -0.18 3.03 12.19
C GLY A 106 -1.15 2.36 11.23
N SER A 107 -1.82 3.18 10.43
CA SER A 107 -2.71 2.77 9.34
C SER A 107 -2.02 2.87 7.98
N GLU A 108 -2.58 2.19 6.98
CA GLU A 108 -2.30 2.50 5.57
C GLU A 108 -2.98 3.84 5.20
N THR A 109 -2.26 4.67 4.44
CA THR A 109 -2.76 5.97 3.95
C THR A 109 -2.47 6.18 2.47
N ASP A 110 -1.86 5.19 1.80
CA ASP A 110 -1.48 5.26 0.39
C ASP A 110 -1.97 4.01 -0.32
N ALA A 111 -2.71 4.20 -1.41
CA ALA A 111 -3.23 3.12 -2.24
C ALA A 111 -2.14 2.14 -2.70
N ARG A 112 -0.91 2.62 -2.91
CA ARG A 112 0.24 1.80 -3.31
C ARG A 112 0.57 0.74 -2.26
N GLN A 113 0.42 1.04 -0.97
CA GLN A 113 0.61 0.06 0.11
C GLN A 113 -0.35 -1.14 -0.04
N VAL A 114 -1.60 -0.87 -0.42
CA VAL A 114 -2.60 -1.93 -0.69
C VAL A 114 -2.23 -2.70 -1.94
N PHE A 115 -1.90 -1.99 -3.03
CA PHE A 115 -1.58 -2.61 -4.31
C PHE A 115 -0.38 -3.56 -4.19
N ASP A 116 0.71 -3.09 -3.60
CA ASP A 116 1.91 -3.88 -3.35
C ASP A 116 1.61 -5.08 -2.44
N ARG A 117 0.82 -4.88 -1.39
CA ARG A 117 0.44 -5.94 -0.47
C ARG A 117 -0.37 -7.03 -1.16
N LEU A 118 -1.41 -6.67 -1.92
CA LEU A 118 -2.28 -7.64 -2.58
C LEU A 118 -1.54 -8.37 -3.70
N ALA A 119 -0.90 -7.62 -4.60
CA ALA A 119 -0.15 -8.20 -5.71
C ALA A 119 1.01 -9.07 -5.20
N GLY A 120 1.76 -8.59 -4.20
CA GLY A 120 2.85 -9.33 -3.58
C GLY A 120 2.38 -10.61 -2.89
N THR A 121 1.28 -10.56 -2.12
CA THR A 121 0.75 -11.74 -1.42
C THR A 121 0.33 -12.83 -2.41
N TRP A 122 -0.45 -12.48 -3.43
CA TRP A 122 -0.90 -13.46 -4.42
C TRP A 122 0.24 -14.02 -5.27
N THR A 123 1.20 -13.17 -5.65
CA THR A 123 2.38 -13.64 -6.40
C THR A 123 3.21 -14.59 -5.55
N TYR A 124 3.40 -14.27 -4.26
CA TYR A 124 4.13 -15.13 -3.31
C TYR A 124 3.44 -16.47 -3.10
N TRP A 125 2.11 -16.49 -2.96
CA TRP A 125 1.34 -17.73 -2.85
C TRP A 125 1.34 -18.55 -4.14
N GLY A 126 1.32 -17.93 -5.31
CA GLY A 126 1.41 -18.65 -6.58
C GLY A 126 2.81 -19.20 -6.86
N TRP A 127 3.85 -18.64 -6.19
CA TRP A 127 5.22 -19.13 -6.29
C TRP A 127 5.49 -20.33 -5.37
N LYS A 128 4.95 -20.29 -4.15
CA LYS A 128 5.06 -21.37 -3.17
C LYS A 128 4.19 -22.56 -3.53
#